data_AF-A0A6N0NW26-F1
#
_entry.id   AF-A0A6N0NW26-F1
#
_cell.length_a   1.000
_cell.length_b   1.000
_cell.length_c   1.000
_cell.angle_alpha   90.00
_cell.angle_beta   90.00
_cell.angle_gamma   90.00
#
_symmetry.space_group_name_H-M   'P 1'
#
loop_
_entity.id
_entity.type
_entity.pdbx_description
1 polymer ?
#
loop_
_entity_poly.entity_id
_entity_poly.type
_entity_poly.pdbx_seq_one_letter_code
_entity_poly.pdbx_strand_id
1 'polypeptide(L)'
;MSLEKYHRLYLLHDLRRLNWGYSGKLKLGKLAFPVLVRLSERSIEILEENGRFLVKIDFKEGPSIKVEVEVNSTNEMVASSIEESITKNLREYGEAICNGQSNKAQYPQALISIMKPLVRKVLDVRGEQCPVPEIASKKELMKMRPGEELEVLVDHPAAVNVTLPEVAKLMNCKYEIFNMGDYVSFIMLKLGNPVVHSLYASSLSERERLAELIKDTGFIAYLYVTFDRIVKQVPVNGLSESYLNFDGLTVVTSASIGRGWLLVSLVEGDKVYATMLDFSGERYWNEEALRNLDKVKGMGHVFYLKPSIPI
;
A
#
# COMPACT_ATOMS: atom_id res chain seq x y z
N MET A 1 2.00 -8.52 -21.39
CA MET A 1 3.40 -8.05 -21.51
C MET A 1 4.25 -8.83 -20.51
N SER A 2 5.33 -9.52 -20.91
CA SER A 2 6.17 -10.26 -19.95
C SER A 2 7.25 -9.34 -19.36
N LEU A 3 7.03 -8.82 -18.14
CA LEU A 3 8.02 -7.98 -17.46
C LEU A 3 9.34 -8.73 -17.29
N GLU A 4 9.32 -10.01 -16.92
CA GLU A 4 10.50 -10.86 -16.73
C GLU A 4 11.38 -10.94 -17.99
N LYS A 5 10.79 -10.88 -19.18
CA LYS A 5 11.55 -10.89 -20.45
C LYS A 5 12.12 -9.51 -20.80
N TYR A 6 11.40 -8.44 -20.48
CA TYR A 6 11.68 -7.10 -21.00
C TYR A 6 12.07 -6.08 -19.92
N HIS A 7 12.33 -6.53 -18.69
CA HIS A 7 12.56 -5.66 -17.53
C HIS A 7 13.67 -4.61 -17.74
N ARG A 8 14.70 -4.94 -18.52
CA ARG A 8 15.80 -4.02 -18.81
C ARG A 8 15.37 -2.80 -19.64
N LEU A 9 14.30 -2.89 -20.42
CA LEU A 9 13.75 -1.72 -21.15
C LEU A 9 13.33 -0.62 -20.17
N TYR A 10 12.85 -1.04 -19.00
CA TYR A 10 12.36 -0.17 -17.94
C TYR A 10 13.42 0.12 -16.88
N LEU A 11 14.71 -0.12 -17.19
CA LEU A 11 15.85 0.05 -16.27
C LEU A 11 15.78 -0.83 -15.01
N LEU A 12 14.96 -1.88 -15.03
CA LEU A 12 14.78 -2.75 -13.87
C LEU A 12 15.87 -3.83 -13.84
N HIS A 13 16.34 -4.14 -12.64
CA HIS A 13 17.33 -5.17 -12.34
C HIS A 13 16.93 -5.93 -11.09
N ASP A 14 17.57 -7.09 -10.88
CA ASP A 14 17.43 -7.89 -9.66
C ASP A 14 15.96 -8.21 -9.33
N LEU A 15 15.14 -8.42 -10.37
CA LEU A 15 13.70 -8.65 -10.25
C LEU A 15 13.41 -9.92 -9.45
N ARG A 16 12.48 -9.80 -8.51
CA ARG A 16 11.89 -10.90 -7.75
C ARG A 16 10.39 -10.82 -7.90
N ARG A 17 9.79 -11.93 -8.30
CA ARG A 17 8.34 -12.04 -8.39
C ARG A 17 7.74 -12.09 -6.99
N LEU A 18 6.69 -11.32 -6.77
CA LEU A 18 5.89 -11.29 -5.56
C LEU A 18 4.49 -11.80 -5.88
N ASN A 19 3.67 -12.01 -4.85
CA ASN A 19 2.29 -12.46 -5.02
C ASN A 19 1.35 -11.41 -5.67
N TRP A 20 1.81 -10.19 -5.88
CA TRP A 20 1.00 -9.02 -6.30
C TRP A 20 1.75 -8.10 -7.28
N GLY A 21 2.88 -8.55 -7.83
CA GLY A 21 3.75 -7.74 -8.67
C GLY A 21 5.20 -8.19 -8.59
N TYR A 22 6.13 -7.24 -8.61
CA TYR A 22 7.56 -7.51 -8.54
C TYR A 22 8.25 -6.53 -7.58
N SER A 23 9.32 -6.98 -6.93
CA SER A 23 10.33 -6.08 -6.38
C SER A 23 11.60 -6.14 -7.23
N GLY A 24 12.38 -5.09 -7.19
CA GLY A 24 13.68 -5.06 -7.85
C GLY A 24 14.40 -3.76 -7.60
N LYS A 25 15.31 -3.42 -8.52
CA LYS A 25 16.04 -2.15 -8.50
C LYS A 25 15.90 -1.45 -9.83
N LEU A 26 15.53 -0.17 -9.82
CA LEU A 26 15.70 0.70 -10.97
C LEU A 26 17.14 1.22 -10.95
N LYS A 27 17.93 0.92 -11.99
CA LYS A 27 19.33 1.36 -12.08
C LYS A 27 19.48 2.50 -13.08
N LEU A 28 20.03 3.61 -12.62
CA LEU A 28 20.33 4.79 -13.42
C LEU A 28 21.82 5.10 -13.29
N GLY A 29 22.62 4.66 -14.26
CA GLY A 29 24.08 4.72 -14.17
C GLY A 29 24.60 3.93 -12.95
N LYS A 30 25.26 4.62 -12.01
CA LYS A 30 25.75 4.02 -10.76
C LYS A 30 24.70 4.02 -9.62
N LEU A 31 23.58 4.73 -9.79
CA LEU A 31 22.51 4.79 -8.81
C LEU A 31 21.61 3.56 -8.93
N ALA A 32 21.14 3.06 -7.79
CA ALA A 32 20.20 1.95 -7.72
C ALA A 32 19.12 2.28 -6.68
N PHE A 33 17.88 2.28 -7.13
CA PHE A 33 16.72 2.57 -6.29
C PHE A 33 15.92 1.30 -6.08
N PRO A 34 15.64 0.90 -4.82
CA PRO A 34 14.71 -0.20 -4.57
C PRO A 34 13.31 0.23 -5.03
N VAL A 35 12.69 -0.62 -5.83
CA VAL A 35 11.38 -0.33 -6.44
C VAL A 35 10.44 -1.51 -6.32
N LEU A 36 9.16 -1.17 -6.22
CA LEU A 36 8.05 -2.08 -6.41
C LEU A 36 7.47 -1.83 -7.81
N VAL A 37 7.11 -2.91 -8.51
CA VAL A 37 6.54 -2.84 -9.85
C VAL A 37 5.18 -3.51 -9.86
N ARG A 38 4.17 -2.75 -10.30
CA ARG A 38 2.82 -3.23 -10.53
C ARG A 38 2.57 -3.34 -12.02
N LEU A 39 1.86 -4.38 -12.41
CA LEU A 39 1.45 -4.61 -13.79
C LEU A 39 -0.07 -4.56 -13.85
N SER A 40 -0.59 -3.89 -14.87
CA SER A 40 -1.97 -4.08 -15.32
C SER A 40 -1.96 -4.62 -16.75
N GLU A 41 -3.15 -4.84 -17.33
CA GLU A 41 -3.25 -5.26 -18.74
C GLU A 41 -2.56 -4.27 -19.70
N ARG A 42 -2.58 -2.98 -19.37
CA ARG A 42 -2.13 -1.88 -20.24
C ARG A 42 -1.18 -0.91 -19.59
N SER A 43 -0.68 -1.17 -18.39
CA SER A 43 0.25 -0.27 -17.73
C SER A 43 1.32 -1.01 -16.92
N ILE A 44 2.47 -0.35 -16.78
CA ILE A 44 3.46 -0.65 -15.75
C ILE A 44 3.56 0.56 -14.83
N GLU A 45 3.48 0.31 -13.53
CA GLU A 45 3.80 1.31 -12.51
C GLU A 45 5.05 0.88 -11.74
N ILE A 46 6.04 1.76 -11.61
CA ILE A 46 7.27 1.55 -10.86
C ILE A 46 7.33 2.58 -9.74
N LEU A 47 7.27 2.10 -8.50
CA LEU A 47 7.23 2.91 -7.29
C LEU A 47 8.57 2.78 -6.56
N GLU A 48 9.30 3.88 -6.36
CA GLU A 48 10.46 3.87 -5.45
C GLU A 48 9.96 3.77 -4.01
N GLU A 49 10.56 2.87 -3.22
CA GLU A 49 10.01 2.50 -1.91
C GLU A 49 9.81 3.72 -1.00
N ASN A 50 10.75 4.66 -0.93
CA ASN A 50 10.60 5.85 -0.08
C ASN A 50 9.69 6.92 -0.69
N GLY A 51 9.15 6.72 -1.89
CA GLY A 51 8.34 7.69 -2.62
C GLY A 51 9.17 8.79 -3.28
N ARG A 52 10.44 8.54 -3.61
CA ARG A 52 11.27 9.53 -4.32
C ARG A 52 10.76 9.80 -5.72
N PHE A 53 10.24 8.77 -6.39
CA PHE A 53 9.61 8.86 -7.70
C PHE A 53 8.56 7.77 -7.92
N LEU A 54 7.69 8.02 -8.89
CA LEU A 54 6.72 7.11 -9.49
C LEU A 54 6.89 7.21 -11.01
N VAL A 55 7.07 6.06 -11.67
CA VAL A 55 7.03 5.96 -13.13
C VAL A 55 5.76 5.25 -13.53
N LYS A 56 5.00 5.83 -14.44
CA LYS A 56 3.84 5.20 -15.07
C LYS A 56 4.09 5.05 -16.56
N ILE A 57 3.88 3.85 -17.07
CA ILE A 57 4.06 3.52 -18.49
C ILE A 57 2.74 2.95 -18.99
N ASP A 58 2.02 3.72 -19.81
CA ASP A 58 0.71 3.35 -20.33
C ASP A 58 0.82 2.93 -21.81
N PHE A 59 0.23 1.79 -22.14
CA PHE A 59 0.16 1.22 -23.49
C PHE A 59 -1.24 1.44 -24.06
N LYS A 60 -1.33 2.31 -25.08
CA LYS A 60 -2.59 2.63 -25.75
C LYS A 60 -2.67 1.90 -27.09
N GLU A 61 -3.75 1.14 -27.27
CA GLU A 61 -4.07 0.45 -28.52
C GLU A 61 -4.60 1.44 -29.56
N GLY A 62 -4.22 1.20 -30.81
CA GLY A 62 -4.60 1.99 -31.97
C GLY A 62 -4.01 1.37 -33.25
N PRO A 63 -4.06 2.08 -34.39
CA PRO A 63 -3.41 1.61 -35.62
C PRO A 63 -1.89 1.40 -35.46
N SER A 64 -1.30 2.02 -34.43
CA SER A 64 0.05 1.76 -33.92
C SER A 64 -0.01 1.71 -32.39
N ILE A 65 0.80 0.88 -31.74
CA ILE A 65 0.96 0.92 -30.28
C ILE A 65 1.56 2.27 -29.90
N LYS A 66 0.86 3.04 -29.05
CA LYS A 66 1.39 4.25 -28.44
C LYS A 66 1.79 3.94 -27.00
N VAL A 67 2.95 4.41 -26.60
CA VAL A 67 3.43 4.28 -25.22
C VAL A 67 3.62 5.67 -24.64
N GLU A 68 2.97 5.93 -23.51
CA GLU A 68 3.14 7.16 -22.74
C GLU A 68 3.93 6.82 -21.48
N VAL A 69 5.00 7.59 -21.22
CA VAL A 69 5.84 7.47 -20.04
C VAL A 69 5.68 8.75 -19.23
N GLU A 70 5.22 8.62 -18.00
CA GLU A 70 5.09 9.73 -17.05
C GLU A 70 5.97 9.45 -15.84
N VAL A 71 6.78 10.43 -15.44
CA VAL A 71 7.65 10.31 -14.25
C VAL A 71 7.34 11.45 -13.30
N ASN A 72 6.75 11.12 -12.15
CA ASN A 72 6.60 12.05 -11.04
C ASN A 72 7.76 11.81 -10.05
N SER A 73 8.47 12.86 -9.67
CA SER A 73 9.65 12.76 -8.83
C SER A 73 9.82 13.98 -7.94
N THR A 74 10.39 13.74 -6.77
CA THR A 74 10.86 14.78 -5.84
C THR A 74 12.15 15.47 -6.31
N ASN A 75 12.80 14.93 -7.35
CA ASN A 75 14.02 15.44 -7.96
C ASN A 75 13.87 15.44 -9.49
N GLU A 76 13.88 16.63 -10.10
CA GLU A 76 13.67 16.82 -11.54
C GLU A 76 14.75 16.14 -12.39
N MET A 77 16.02 16.20 -12.00
CA MET A 77 17.11 15.54 -12.74
C MET A 77 16.93 14.03 -12.78
N VAL A 78 16.49 13.42 -11.67
CA VAL A 78 16.13 12.00 -11.63
C VAL A 78 14.93 11.73 -12.53
N ALA A 79 13.92 12.61 -12.53
CA ALA A 79 12.72 12.48 -13.37
C ALA A 79 13.10 12.42 -14.86
N SER A 80 13.78 13.46 -15.36
CA SER A 80 14.18 13.57 -16.77
C SER A 80 15.10 12.42 -17.18
N SER A 81 16.04 12.04 -16.32
CA SER A 81 16.98 10.95 -16.64
C SER A 81 16.27 9.60 -16.79
N ILE A 82 15.27 9.30 -15.93
CA ILE A 82 14.47 8.09 -16.01
C ILE A 82 13.59 8.13 -17.28
N GLU A 83 12.87 9.23 -17.49
CA GLU A 83 11.97 9.41 -18.62
C GLU A 83 12.70 9.26 -19.96
N GLU A 84 13.82 9.95 -20.15
CA GLU A 84 14.64 9.88 -21.35
C GLU A 84 15.17 8.46 -21.59
N SER A 85 15.68 7.81 -20.55
CA SER A 85 16.28 6.47 -20.65
C SER A 85 15.24 5.41 -21.02
N ILE A 86 14.08 5.41 -20.36
CA ILE A 86 13.00 4.47 -20.65
C ILE A 86 12.44 4.75 -22.05
N THR A 87 12.18 6.01 -22.39
CA THR A 87 11.68 6.40 -23.72
C THR A 87 12.64 6.00 -24.83
N LYS A 88 13.94 6.22 -24.63
CA LYS A 88 14.99 5.80 -25.58
C LYS A 88 15.01 4.29 -25.76
N ASN A 89 15.03 3.52 -24.68
CA ASN A 89 15.01 2.05 -24.74
C ASN A 89 13.76 1.54 -25.48
N LEU A 90 12.58 2.07 -25.15
CA LEU A 90 11.33 1.67 -25.81
C LEU A 90 11.32 2.02 -27.30
N ARG A 91 11.91 3.16 -27.69
CA ARG A 91 12.03 3.54 -29.09
C ARG A 91 13.00 2.63 -29.85
N GLU A 92 14.18 2.36 -29.28
CA GLU A 92 15.23 1.55 -29.93
C GLU A 92 14.84 0.08 -30.08
N TYR A 93 14.12 -0.47 -29.10
CA TYR A 93 13.78 -1.90 -29.08
C TYR A 93 12.32 -2.19 -29.45
N GLY A 94 11.47 -1.17 -29.54
CA GLY A 94 10.03 -1.31 -29.79
C GLY A 94 9.71 -1.97 -31.14
N GLU A 95 10.41 -1.58 -32.20
CA GLU A 95 10.23 -2.16 -33.54
C GLU A 95 10.60 -3.65 -33.58
N ALA A 96 11.72 -4.04 -32.97
CA ALA A 96 12.15 -5.43 -32.89
C ALA A 96 11.17 -6.31 -32.08
N ILE A 97 10.56 -5.75 -31.03
CA ILE A 97 9.56 -6.44 -30.21
C ILE A 97 8.24 -6.62 -30.98
N CYS A 98 7.81 -5.61 -31.74
CA CYS A 98 6.61 -5.70 -32.58
C CYS A 98 6.81 -6.66 -33.75
N ASN A 99 7.99 -6.65 -34.37
CA ASN A 99 8.32 -7.48 -35.53
C ASN A 99 8.69 -8.93 -35.16
N GLY A 100 9.07 -9.18 -33.89
CA GLY A 100 9.39 -10.51 -33.37
C GLY A 100 8.19 -11.37 -32.99
N GLN A 101 6.95 -10.90 -33.18
CA GLN A 101 5.73 -11.67 -32.90
C GLN A 101 5.26 -12.49 -34.10
N SER A 102 6.09 -13.44 -34.53
CA SER A 102 5.67 -14.60 -35.32
C SER A 102 5.95 -15.87 -34.53
N ASN A 103 5.37 -15.98 -33.34
CA ASN A 103 5.08 -17.27 -32.69
C ASN A 103 4.23 -17.00 -31.44
N LYS A 104 2.95 -17.30 -31.56
CA LYS A 104 2.02 -17.36 -30.43
C LYS A 104 2.47 -18.49 -29.49
N ALA A 105 3.14 -18.13 -28.40
CA ALA A 105 3.04 -18.93 -27.18
C ALA A 105 1.75 -18.52 -26.49
N GLN A 106 0.68 -19.25 -26.81
CA GLN A 106 -0.57 -19.21 -26.08
C GLN A 106 -0.29 -19.83 -24.71
N TYR A 107 0.03 -19.01 -23.70
CA TYR A 107 0.08 -19.51 -22.34
C TYR A 107 -1.33 -20.00 -21.98
N PRO A 108 -1.50 -21.24 -21.49
CA PRO A 108 -2.79 -21.66 -20.99
C PRO A 108 -3.08 -20.84 -19.72
N GLN A 109 -3.98 -19.87 -19.85
CA GLN A 109 -4.60 -19.16 -18.71
C GLN A 109 -5.60 -20.03 -17.93
N ALA A 110 -5.62 -21.35 -18.18
CA ALA A 110 -6.49 -22.28 -17.49
C ALA A 110 -5.63 -23.28 -16.72
N LEU A 111 -5.25 -22.95 -15.47
CA LEU A 111 -4.97 -23.93 -14.39
C LEU A 111 -4.53 -23.30 -13.03
N ILE A 112 -5.10 -22.15 -12.62
CA ILE A 112 -5.17 -21.79 -11.19
C ILE A 112 -6.56 -21.21 -10.88
N SER A 113 -7.61 -22.00 -11.13
CA SER A 113 -8.98 -21.67 -10.70
C SER A 113 -9.79 -22.92 -10.37
N ILE A 114 -9.20 -23.87 -9.63
CA ILE A 114 -9.91 -25.10 -9.24
C ILE A 114 -10.22 -25.16 -7.74
N MET A 115 -9.78 -24.22 -6.89
CA MET A 115 -10.05 -24.32 -5.44
C MET A 115 -10.30 -23.00 -4.70
N LYS A 116 -10.67 -21.92 -5.39
CA LYS A 116 -11.12 -20.70 -4.69
C LYS A 116 -12.63 -20.80 -4.45
N PRO A 117 -13.12 -20.70 -3.20
CA PRO A 117 -14.56 -20.75 -2.92
C PRO A 117 -15.26 -19.54 -3.57
N LEU A 118 -16.49 -19.75 -4.04
CA LEU A 118 -17.33 -18.68 -4.57
C LEU A 118 -17.85 -17.84 -3.40
N VAL A 119 -17.22 -16.68 -3.17
CA VAL A 119 -17.60 -15.77 -2.10
C VAL A 119 -18.67 -14.80 -2.61
N ARG A 120 -19.79 -14.70 -1.89
CA ARG A 120 -20.93 -13.86 -2.30
C ARG A 120 -20.64 -12.36 -2.21
N LYS A 121 -19.68 -11.95 -1.39
CA LYS A 121 -19.40 -10.56 -1.06
C LYS A 121 -17.95 -10.21 -1.32
N VAL A 122 -17.72 -9.35 -2.31
CA VAL A 122 -16.40 -8.94 -2.78
C VAL A 122 -16.21 -7.45 -2.52
N LEU A 123 -15.08 -7.09 -1.91
CA LEU A 123 -14.63 -5.74 -1.69
C LEU A 123 -13.33 -5.53 -2.48
N ASP A 124 -13.39 -4.69 -3.51
CA ASP A 124 -12.23 -4.35 -4.33
C ASP A 124 -11.56 -3.08 -3.80
N VAL A 125 -10.32 -3.22 -3.32
CA VAL A 125 -9.49 -2.13 -2.79
C VAL A 125 -8.09 -2.19 -3.42
N ARG A 126 -8.00 -2.69 -4.65
CA ARG A 126 -6.78 -2.61 -5.48
C ARG A 126 -6.50 -1.14 -5.82
N GLY A 127 -5.23 -0.76 -5.85
CA GLY A 127 -4.80 0.63 -6.03
C GLY A 127 -4.82 1.48 -4.75
N GLU A 128 -5.56 1.06 -3.72
CA GLU A 128 -5.74 1.83 -2.50
C GLU A 128 -4.52 1.77 -1.55
N GLN A 129 -4.29 2.87 -0.83
CA GLN A 129 -3.21 3.01 0.15
C GLN A 129 -3.74 2.87 1.58
N CYS A 130 -2.88 2.49 2.53
CA CYS A 130 -3.21 2.54 3.96
C CYS A 130 -3.71 3.95 4.32
N PRO A 131 -4.82 4.10 5.07
CA PRO A 131 -5.58 3.08 5.82
C PRO A 131 -6.83 2.53 5.11
N VAL A 132 -7.04 2.85 3.82
CA VAL A 132 -8.31 2.58 3.11
C VAL A 132 -8.70 1.09 3.08
N PRO A 133 -7.81 0.13 2.71
CA PRO A 133 -8.15 -1.29 2.70
C PRO A 133 -8.60 -1.81 4.08
N GLU A 134 -8.00 -1.29 5.15
CA GLU A 134 -8.28 -1.70 6.53
C GLU A 134 -9.69 -1.28 6.95
N ILE A 135 -9.98 0.01 6.79
CA ILE A 135 -11.24 0.62 7.16
C ILE A 135 -12.39 0.00 6.35
N ALA A 136 -12.20 -0.15 5.03
CA ALA A 136 -13.21 -0.70 4.14
C ALA A 136 -13.54 -2.17 4.48
N SER A 137 -12.51 -3.00 4.66
CA SER A 137 -12.68 -4.43 5.00
C SER A 137 -13.42 -4.58 6.32
N LYS A 138 -13.03 -3.82 7.34
CA LYS A 138 -13.69 -3.87 8.64
C LYS A 138 -15.13 -3.38 8.59
N LYS A 139 -15.43 -2.24 7.95
CA LYS A 139 -16.81 -1.73 7.84
C LYS A 139 -17.72 -2.78 7.26
N GLU A 140 -17.22 -3.57 6.31
CA GLU A 140 -17.99 -4.63 5.71
C GLU A 140 -18.15 -5.84 6.63
N LEU A 141 -17.09 -6.27 7.30
CA LEU A 141 -17.14 -7.32 8.33
C LEU A 141 -18.05 -6.96 9.50
N MET A 142 -18.14 -5.68 9.88
CA MET A 142 -19.00 -5.20 10.97
C MET A 142 -20.49 -5.40 10.66
N LYS A 143 -20.88 -5.28 9.39
CA LYS A 143 -22.26 -5.50 8.92
C LYS A 143 -22.59 -6.99 8.74
N MET A 144 -21.58 -7.84 8.68
CA MET A 144 -21.73 -9.27 8.40
C MET A 144 -22.08 -10.08 9.64
N ARG A 145 -22.77 -11.19 9.43
CA ARG A 145 -23.08 -12.18 10.48
C ARG A 145 -21.98 -13.25 10.55
N PRO A 146 -21.77 -13.88 11.72
CA PRO A 146 -20.93 -15.07 11.81
C PRO A 146 -21.37 -16.14 10.79
N GLY A 147 -20.42 -16.78 10.13
CA GLY A 147 -20.63 -17.73 9.03
C GLY A 147 -20.64 -17.09 7.64
N GLU A 148 -20.66 -15.76 7.52
CA GLU A 148 -20.54 -15.08 6.23
C GLU A 148 -19.07 -14.83 5.86
N GLU A 149 -18.77 -14.89 4.56
CA GLU A 149 -17.43 -14.70 3.99
C GLU A 149 -17.32 -13.35 3.25
N LEU A 150 -16.18 -12.69 3.42
CA LEU A 150 -15.79 -11.47 2.71
C LEU A 150 -14.53 -11.74 1.91
N GLU A 151 -14.59 -11.51 0.61
CA GLU A 151 -13.41 -11.48 -0.24
C GLU A 151 -12.91 -10.04 -0.38
N VAL A 152 -11.65 -9.81 -0.06
CA VAL A 152 -10.98 -8.50 -0.22
C VAL A 152 -9.92 -8.63 -1.31
N LEU A 153 -10.05 -7.85 -2.38
CA LEU A 153 -9.06 -7.79 -3.44
C LEU A 153 -8.05 -6.70 -3.13
N VAL A 154 -6.79 -7.08 -2.96
CA VAL A 154 -5.67 -6.16 -2.67
C VAL A 154 -4.48 -6.45 -3.58
N ASP A 155 -3.75 -5.41 -3.94
CA ASP A 155 -2.62 -5.47 -4.87
C ASP A 155 -1.28 -5.21 -4.18
N HIS A 156 -1.18 -5.46 -2.86
CA HIS A 156 -0.06 -4.95 -2.09
C HIS A 156 0.31 -5.68 -0.79
N PRO A 157 1.61 -5.66 -0.41
CA PRO A 157 2.15 -6.59 0.58
C PRO A 157 1.73 -6.23 2.00
N ALA A 158 1.70 -4.95 2.35
CA ALA A 158 1.36 -4.51 3.71
C ALA A 158 -0.06 -4.92 4.10
N ALA A 159 -1.01 -4.88 3.16
CA ALA A 159 -2.36 -5.36 3.40
C ALA A 159 -2.37 -6.86 3.66
N VAL A 160 -1.71 -7.63 2.80
CA VAL A 160 -1.75 -9.10 2.88
C VAL A 160 -0.97 -9.65 4.08
N ASN A 161 0.17 -9.04 4.42
CA ASN A 161 1.09 -9.59 5.42
C ASN A 161 0.86 -9.06 6.83
N VAL A 162 0.24 -7.88 6.97
CA VAL A 162 0.09 -7.20 8.25
C VAL A 162 -1.35 -6.79 8.47
N THR A 163 -1.87 -5.89 7.63
CA THR A 163 -3.15 -5.21 7.89
C THR A 163 -4.35 -6.17 7.91
N LEU A 164 -4.57 -6.93 6.84
CA LEU A 164 -5.73 -7.83 6.72
C LEU A 164 -5.65 -9.01 7.71
N PRO A 165 -4.48 -9.63 7.98
CA PRO A 165 -4.34 -10.58 9.08
C PRO A 165 -4.75 -10.02 10.45
N GLU A 166 -4.33 -8.80 10.80
CA GLU A 166 -4.70 -8.16 12.07
C GLU A 166 -6.18 -7.78 12.10
N VAL A 167 -6.75 -7.28 11.00
CA VAL A 167 -8.20 -7.07 10.88
C VAL A 167 -8.96 -8.38 11.08
N ALA A 168 -8.53 -9.47 10.45
CA ALA A 168 -9.17 -10.76 10.61
C ALA A 168 -9.14 -11.22 12.07
N LYS A 169 -8.00 -11.07 12.75
CA LYS A 169 -7.86 -11.39 14.18
C LYS A 169 -8.80 -10.54 15.05
N LEU A 170 -8.80 -9.21 14.88
CA LEU A 170 -9.66 -8.29 15.62
C LEU A 170 -11.14 -8.56 15.38
N MET A 171 -11.51 -8.89 14.14
CA MET A 171 -12.89 -9.16 13.74
C MET A 171 -13.30 -10.61 14.01
N ASN A 172 -12.46 -11.39 14.71
CA ASN A 172 -12.68 -12.80 15.01
C ASN A 172 -13.03 -13.61 13.75
N CYS A 173 -12.15 -13.52 12.75
CA CYS A 173 -12.27 -14.18 11.46
C CYS A 173 -11.13 -15.18 11.25
N LYS A 174 -11.43 -16.27 10.56
CA LYS A 174 -10.40 -17.09 9.89
C LYS A 174 -10.18 -16.51 8.50
N TYR A 175 -8.97 -16.62 7.96
CA TYR A 175 -8.72 -16.17 6.59
C TYR A 175 -7.92 -17.16 5.75
N GLU A 176 -8.07 -17.02 4.44
CA GLU A 176 -7.33 -17.72 3.40
C GLU A 176 -6.86 -16.72 2.33
N ILE A 177 -5.69 -16.97 1.75
CA ILE A 177 -5.05 -16.06 0.80
C ILE A 177 -4.87 -16.78 -0.53
N PHE A 178 -5.40 -16.20 -1.60
CA PHE A 178 -5.33 -16.73 -2.96
C PHE A 178 -4.56 -15.76 -3.84
N ASN A 179 -3.53 -16.26 -4.53
CA ASN A 179 -2.76 -15.50 -5.50
C ASN A 179 -3.50 -15.51 -6.85
N MET A 180 -3.82 -14.31 -7.36
CA MET A 180 -4.56 -14.14 -8.62
C MET A 180 -3.66 -13.63 -9.76
N GLY A 181 -2.35 -13.54 -9.53
CA GLY A 181 -1.35 -13.11 -10.51
C GLY A 181 -0.89 -11.67 -10.28
N ASP A 182 -1.76 -10.71 -10.61
CA ASP A 182 -1.54 -9.25 -10.49
C ASP A 182 -2.16 -8.65 -9.21
N TYR A 183 -2.99 -9.42 -8.50
CA TYR A 183 -3.53 -9.07 -7.19
C TYR A 183 -3.69 -10.32 -6.31
N VAL A 184 -4.09 -10.10 -5.06
CA VAL A 184 -4.36 -11.11 -4.05
C VAL A 184 -5.85 -11.05 -3.67
N SER A 185 -6.49 -12.22 -3.65
CA SER A 185 -7.82 -12.41 -3.06
C SER A 185 -7.65 -12.88 -1.62
N PHE A 186 -7.96 -12.02 -0.65
CA PHE A 186 -7.93 -12.33 0.78
C PHE A 186 -9.34 -12.63 1.26
N ILE A 187 -9.65 -13.89 1.57
CA ILE A 187 -10.99 -14.33 1.97
C ILE A 187 -11.04 -14.45 3.49
N MET A 188 -11.99 -13.76 4.13
CA MET A 188 -12.22 -13.80 5.57
C MET A 188 -13.58 -14.44 5.88
N LEU A 189 -13.57 -15.52 6.66
CA LEU A 189 -14.76 -16.13 7.25
C LEU A 189 -14.98 -15.55 8.65
N LYS A 190 -16.10 -14.86 8.87
CA LYS A 190 -16.44 -14.31 10.19
C LYS A 190 -16.86 -15.43 11.15
N LEU A 191 -16.14 -15.61 12.26
CA LEU A 191 -16.43 -16.66 13.25
C LEU A 191 -17.31 -16.15 14.40
N GLY A 192 -17.29 -14.85 14.69
CA GLY A 192 -18.02 -14.29 15.82
C GLY A 192 -18.01 -12.76 15.85
N ASN A 193 -18.33 -12.22 17.03
CA ASN A 193 -18.19 -10.79 17.28
C ASN A 193 -16.71 -10.40 17.37
N PRO A 194 -16.37 -9.13 17.06
CA PRO A 194 -15.01 -8.62 17.23
C PRO A 194 -14.50 -8.86 18.65
N VAL A 195 -13.20 -9.12 18.78
CA VAL A 195 -12.55 -9.25 20.09
C VAL A 195 -12.56 -7.88 20.75
N VAL A 196 -13.39 -7.73 21.79
CA VAL A 196 -13.43 -6.51 22.59
C VAL A 196 -12.19 -6.49 23.48
N HIS A 197 -11.19 -5.71 23.09
CA HIS A 197 -10.06 -5.39 23.94
C HIS A 197 -10.48 -4.27 24.91
N SER A 198 -11.17 -4.64 25.99
CA SER A 198 -11.64 -3.69 27.01
C SER A 198 -10.54 -2.75 27.52
N LEU A 199 -9.31 -3.26 27.63
CA LEU A 199 -8.12 -2.49 27.97
C LEU A 199 -7.81 -1.37 26.97
N TYR A 200 -7.92 -1.63 25.66
CA TYR A 200 -7.67 -0.60 24.65
C TYR A 200 -8.74 0.48 24.70
N ALA A 201 -10.01 0.06 24.84
CA ALA A 201 -11.14 0.99 24.92
C ALA A 201 -11.07 1.88 26.17
N SER A 202 -10.78 1.31 27.34
CA SER A 202 -10.62 2.10 28.58
C SER A 202 -9.43 3.03 28.48
N SER A 203 -8.27 2.55 28.03
CA SER A 203 -7.05 3.35 27.89
C SER A 203 -7.24 4.52 26.91
N LEU A 204 -7.96 4.30 25.81
CA LEU A 204 -8.30 5.35 24.84
C LEU A 204 -9.27 6.39 25.41
N SER A 205 -10.24 5.96 26.23
CA SER A 205 -11.23 6.83 26.88
C SER A 205 -10.64 7.62 28.05
N GLU A 206 -9.69 7.05 28.77
CA GLU A 206 -9.03 7.71 29.91
C GLU A 206 -7.77 8.45 29.50
N ARG A 207 -7.31 8.23 28.26
CA ARG A 207 -6.08 8.78 27.67
C ARG A 207 -4.83 8.36 28.45
N GLU A 208 -4.87 7.14 29.01
CA GLU A 208 -3.80 6.55 29.79
C GLU A 208 -3.04 5.48 29.00
N ARG A 209 -1.74 5.33 29.27
CA ARG A 209 -0.90 4.24 28.72
C ARG A 209 -0.82 4.15 27.19
N LEU A 210 -1.33 5.15 26.47
CA LEU A 210 -1.36 5.17 24.99
C LEU A 210 0.03 5.04 24.37
N ALA A 211 1.02 5.70 24.97
CA ALA A 211 2.43 5.62 24.56
C ALA A 211 3.04 4.22 24.72
N GLU A 212 2.54 3.41 25.66
CA GLU A 212 2.93 2.00 25.80
C GLU A 212 2.20 1.14 24.76
N LEU A 213 0.88 1.35 24.64
CA LEU A 213 0.01 0.55 23.77
C LEU A 213 0.34 0.70 22.29
N ILE A 214 0.84 1.85 21.82
CA ILE A 214 1.23 2.03 20.40
C ILE A 214 2.35 1.08 19.95
N LYS A 215 3.05 0.45 20.88
CA LYS A 215 4.04 -0.60 20.56
C LYS A 215 3.39 -1.93 20.17
N ASP A 216 2.12 -2.12 20.54
CA ASP A 216 1.33 -3.28 20.21
C ASP A 216 0.62 -3.09 18.86
N THR A 217 0.93 -3.95 17.90
CA THR A 217 0.28 -3.94 16.57
C THR A 217 -1.23 -4.09 16.68
N GLY A 218 -1.73 -4.83 17.68
CA GLY A 218 -3.16 -4.98 17.94
C GLY A 218 -3.84 -3.66 18.33
N PHE A 219 -3.14 -2.79 19.05
CA PHE A 219 -3.64 -1.45 19.38
C PHE A 219 -3.64 -0.53 18.17
N ILE A 220 -2.60 -0.56 17.32
CA ILE A 220 -2.58 0.21 16.06
C ILE A 220 -3.77 -0.18 15.19
N ALA A 221 -4.03 -1.48 15.03
CA ALA A 221 -5.17 -1.95 14.27
C ALA A 221 -6.50 -1.54 14.96
N TYR A 222 -6.58 -1.59 16.30
CA TYR A 222 -7.71 -1.05 17.06
C TYR A 222 -7.95 0.46 16.82
N LEU A 223 -6.88 1.25 16.63
CA LEU A 223 -7.01 2.67 16.28
C LEU A 223 -7.64 2.84 14.88
N TYR A 224 -7.17 2.13 13.86
CA TYR A 224 -7.80 2.18 12.52
C TYR A 224 -9.23 1.66 12.51
N VAL A 225 -9.53 0.73 13.41
CA VAL A 225 -10.86 0.22 13.69
C VAL A 225 -11.77 1.30 14.27
N THR A 226 -11.27 2.07 15.22
CA THR A 226 -12.07 3.01 16.00
C THR A 226 -12.20 4.35 15.27
N PHE A 227 -11.13 4.79 14.60
CA PHE A 227 -11.07 6.03 13.81
C PHE A 227 -11.30 5.70 12.33
N ASP A 228 -12.55 5.48 11.97
CA ASP A 228 -12.96 4.88 10.69
C ASP A 228 -13.40 5.88 9.62
N ARG A 229 -13.25 7.19 9.88
CA ARG A 229 -13.65 8.25 8.95
C ARG A 229 -12.47 9.16 8.62
N ILE A 230 -12.03 9.14 7.36
CA ILE A 230 -11.11 10.14 6.81
C ILE A 230 -11.86 11.47 6.74
N VAL A 231 -11.38 12.46 7.48
CA VAL A 231 -11.95 13.82 7.48
C VAL A 231 -11.08 14.83 6.74
N LYS A 232 -9.81 14.49 6.51
CA LYS A 232 -8.87 15.30 5.72
C LYS A 232 -7.78 14.40 5.13
N GLN A 233 -7.35 14.75 3.94
CA GLN A 233 -6.21 14.14 3.25
C GLN A 233 -5.34 15.27 2.71
N VAL A 234 -4.02 15.15 2.88
CA VAL A 234 -3.04 16.15 2.43
C VAL A 234 -1.92 15.42 1.69
N PRO A 235 -1.62 15.76 0.42
CA PRO A 235 -0.43 15.25 -0.25
C PRO A 235 0.82 15.84 0.40
N VAL A 236 1.85 15.02 0.59
CA VAL A 236 3.09 15.44 1.26
C VAL A 236 4.33 14.96 0.51
N ASN A 237 5.44 15.66 0.70
CA ASN A 237 6.77 15.25 0.27
C ASN A 237 7.70 15.15 1.48
N GLY A 238 7.41 14.19 2.35
CA GLY A 238 8.04 14.01 3.65
C GLY A 238 7.12 14.39 4.82
N LEU A 239 7.57 14.04 6.02
CA LEU A 239 6.83 14.27 7.26
C LEU A 239 7.47 15.41 8.06
N SER A 240 6.67 15.97 8.96
CA SER A 240 7.09 16.98 9.94
C SER A 240 6.06 17.01 11.08
N GLU A 241 6.46 17.57 12.22
CA GLU A 241 5.57 17.69 13.39
C GLU A 241 4.33 18.56 13.12
N SER A 242 4.36 19.47 12.14
CA SER A 242 3.21 20.31 11.81
C SER A 242 1.99 19.51 11.35
N TYR A 243 2.17 18.26 10.90
CA TYR A 243 1.06 17.39 10.52
C TYR A 243 0.34 16.78 11.73
N LEU A 244 0.92 16.82 12.92
CA LEU A 244 0.41 16.20 14.14
C LEU A 244 -0.49 17.12 14.98
N ASN A 245 -0.84 18.29 14.45
CA ASN A 245 -1.82 19.18 15.09
C ASN A 245 -3.17 19.08 14.38
N PHE A 246 -4.18 18.56 15.08
CA PHE A 246 -5.54 18.49 14.57
C PHE A 246 -6.57 18.54 15.68
N ASP A 247 -7.61 19.36 15.51
CA ASP A 247 -8.64 19.59 16.53
C ASP A 247 -9.39 18.31 16.90
N GLY A 248 -9.56 18.08 18.22
CA GLY A 248 -10.13 16.90 18.86
C GLY A 248 -9.33 15.60 18.67
N LEU A 249 -9.70 14.54 19.40
CA LEU A 249 -9.04 13.24 19.29
C LEU A 249 -9.04 12.70 17.84
N THR A 250 -7.86 12.40 17.30
CA THR A 250 -7.63 12.10 15.88
C THR A 250 -6.50 11.10 15.73
N VAL A 251 -6.65 10.13 14.83
CA VAL A 251 -5.52 9.33 14.35
C VAL A 251 -4.98 9.97 13.08
N VAL A 252 -3.74 10.43 13.14
CA VAL A 252 -2.99 10.91 11.98
C VAL A 252 -2.14 9.76 11.46
N THR A 253 -2.36 9.36 10.21
CA THR A 253 -1.60 8.28 9.57
C THR A 253 -1.04 8.72 8.23
N SER A 254 0.11 8.19 7.86
CA SER A 254 0.72 8.46 6.56
C SER A 254 1.63 7.34 6.12
N ALA A 255 1.68 7.06 4.82
CA ALA A 255 2.66 6.16 4.24
C ALA A 255 3.22 6.75 2.94
N SER A 256 4.45 6.41 2.59
CA SER A 256 4.98 6.72 1.26
C SER A 256 4.20 5.96 0.21
N ILE A 257 4.13 6.52 -0.99
CA ILE A 257 3.53 5.84 -2.16
C ILE A 257 4.18 4.48 -2.43
N GLY A 258 5.49 4.35 -2.19
CA GLY A 258 6.26 3.11 -2.29
C GLY A 258 6.45 2.36 -0.98
N ARG A 259 5.96 2.91 0.15
CA ARG A 259 5.87 2.26 1.47
C ARG A 259 7.19 1.95 2.17
N GLY A 260 8.20 2.76 1.93
CA GLY A 260 9.46 2.78 2.67
C GLY A 260 9.32 3.41 4.06
N TRP A 261 8.18 4.02 4.36
CA TRP A 261 7.85 4.54 5.68
C TRP A 261 6.34 4.53 5.98
N LEU A 262 6.01 4.44 7.27
CA LEU A 262 4.66 4.45 7.81
C LEU A 262 4.64 5.22 9.14
N LEU A 263 3.74 6.20 9.25
CA LEU A 263 3.46 6.96 10.47
C LEU A 263 2.07 6.60 10.97
N VAL A 264 1.94 6.33 12.27
CA VAL A 264 0.66 6.33 13.00
C VAL A 264 0.84 7.19 14.24
N SER A 265 -0.02 8.19 14.44
CA SER A 265 0.00 9.04 15.62
C SER A 265 -1.42 9.29 16.13
N LEU A 266 -1.59 9.25 17.45
CA LEU A 266 -2.83 9.61 18.12
C LEU A 266 -2.64 10.99 18.76
N VAL A 267 -3.45 11.95 18.32
CA VAL A 267 -3.29 13.37 18.67
C VAL A 267 -4.63 13.98 19.10
N GLU A 268 -4.57 15.05 19.87
CA GLU A 268 -5.73 15.87 20.24
C GLU A 268 -5.29 17.33 20.41
N GLY A 269 -5.61 18.15 19.41
CA GLY A 269 -5.06 19.50 19.32
C GLY A 269 -3.55 19.44 19.08
N ASP A 270 -2.78 20.13 19.92
CA ASP A 270 -1.32 20.14 19.93
C ASP A 270 -0.69 18.97 20.70
N LYS A 271 -1.50 18.21 21.43
CA LYS A 271 -1.02 17.09 22.26
C LYS A 271 -0.88 15.83 21.42
N VAL A 272 0.31 15.25 21.44
CA VAL A 272 0.60 13.93 20.86
C VAL A 272 0.61 12.89 21.98
N TYR A 273 -0.35 11.96 21.97
CA TYR A 273 -0.45 10.91 22.98
C TYR A 273 0.45 9.72 22.71
N ALA A 274 0.58 9.35 21.44
CA ALA A 274 1.38 8.21 21.03
C ALA A 274 1.74 8.31 19.55
N THR A 275 2.95 7.86 19.19
CA THR A 275 3.41 7.86 17.80
C THR A 275 4.21 6.60 17.50
N MET A 276 4.02 6.03 16.32
CA MET A 276 4.86 5.00 15.74
C MET A 276 5.32 5.47 14.37
N LEU A 277 6.61 5.33 14.09
CA LEU A 277 7.20 5.61 12.79
C LEU A 277 8.05 4.42 12.35
N ASP A 278 7.66 3.77 11.26
CA ASP A 278 8.53 2.89 10.49
C ASP A 278 9.28 3.74 9.47
N PHE A 279 10.61 3.72 9.52
CA PHE A 279 11.44 4.46 8.59
C PHE A 279 12.84 3.85 8.51
N SER A 280 13.39 3.75 7.29
CA SER A 280 14.74 3.22 7.05
C SER A 280 14.96 1.78 7.58
N GLY A 281 13.91 0.97 7.59
CA GLY A 281 13.96 -0.42 8.08
C GLY A 281 13.94 -0.56 9.60
N GLU A 282 13.81 0.54 10.33
CA GLU A 282 13.68 0.57 11.78
C GLU A 282 12.28 1.07 12.19
N ARG A 283 11.85 0.68 13.39
CA ARG A 283 10.62 1.13 14.00
C ARG A 283 10.94 1.98 15.22
N TYR A 284 10.42 3.21 15.24
CA TYR A 284 10.59 4.18 16.30
C TYR A 284 9.25 4.44 17.00
N TRP A 285 9.31 4.82 18.28
CA TRP A 285 8.12 5.10 19.08
C TRP A 285 8.20 6.42 19.83
N ASN A 286 7.06 7.09 19.94
CA ASN A 286 6.84 8.31 20.72
C ASN A 286 7.91 9.38 20.42
N GLU A 287 8.64 9.86 21.42
CA GLU A 287 9.66 10.90 21.23
C GLU A 287 10.73 10.53 20.18
N GLU A 288 11.10 9.25 20.10
CA GLU A 288 12.07 8.81 19.10
C GLU A 288 11.48 8.89 17.68
N ALA A 289 10.21 8.55 17.53
CA ALA A 289 9.51 8.73 16.26
C ALA A 289 9.43 10.22 15.87
N LEU A 290 9.09 11.09 16.83
CA LEU A 290 8.99 12.54 16.61
C LEU A 290 10.32 13.14 16.13
N ARG A 291 11.43 12.81 16.81
CA ARG A 291 12.80 13.25 16.43
C ARG A 291 13.24 12.80 15.03
N ASN A 292 12.58 11.80 14.46
CA ASN A 292 12.91 11.27 13.13
C ASN A 292 11.94 11.74 12.03
N LEU A 293 10.84 12.45 12.35
CA LEU A 293 9.85 12.87 11.35
C LEU A 293 10.45 13.70 10.22
N ASP A 294 11.22 14.73 10.54
CA ASP A 294 11.79 15.65 9.54
C ASP A 294 12.82 14.98 8.62
N LYS A 295 13.36 13.82 9.03
CA LYS A 295 14.26 13.00 8.22
C LYS A 295 13.52 12.20 7.16
N VAL A 296 12.22 11.98 7.32
CA VAL A 296 11.38 11.27 6.35
C VAL A 296 11.14 12.17 5.15
N LYS A 297 11.56 11.70 3.97
CA LYS A 297 11.36 12.37 2.68
C LYS A 297 10.65 11.44 1.71
N GLY A 298 9.99 12.04 0.72
CA GLY A 298 9.32 11.33 -0.36
C GLY A 298 7.80 11.51 -0.35
N MET A 299 7.20 11.21 -1.50
CA MET A 299 5.79 11.41 -1.76
C MET A 299 4.92 10.46 -0.94
N GLY A 300 3.84 11.00 -0.40
CA GLY A 300 2.82 10.24 0.32
C GLY A 300 1.57 11.10 0.56
N HIS A 301 0.68 10.59 1.41
CA HIS A 301 -0.48 11.34 1.89
C HIS A 301 -0.58 11.23 3.40
N VAL A 302 -0.85 12.34 4.06
CA VAL A 302 -1.27 12.36 5.47
C VAL A 302 -2.80 12.33 5.52
N PHE A 303 -3.33 11.35 6.24
CA PHE A 303 -4.76 11.18 6.47
C PHE A 303 -5.08 11.48 7.94
N TYR A 304 -6.17 12.20 8.13
CA TYR A 304 -6.71 12.53 9.45
C TYR A 304 -7.99 11.72 9.65
N LEU A 305 -7.96 10.82 10.61
CA LEU A 305 -9.05 9.90 10.90
C LEU A 305 -9.77 10.32 12.19
N LYS A 306 -11.10 10.37 12.12
CA LYS A 306 -11.99 10.60 13.25
C LYS A 306 -12.84 9.37 13.53
N PRO A 307 -13.26 9.14 14.79
CA PRO A 307 -14.19 8.08 15.07
C PRO A 307 -15.60 8.49 14.64
N SER A 308 -16.38 7.56 14.09
CA SER A 308 -17.79 7.80 13.78
C SER A 308 -18.67 7.86 15.02
N ILE A 309 -18.21 7.30 16.14
CA ILE A 309 -18.88 7.32 17.45
C ILE A 309 -17.97 8.09 18.43
N PRO A 310 -18.47 9.05 19.22
CA PRO A 310 -17.67 9.76 20.22
C PRO A 310 -17.02 8.79 21.23
N ILE A 311 -15.80 9.13 21.67
CA ILE A 311 -14.97 8.36 22.61
C ILE A 311 -14.73 9.16 23.89
#